data_AF-A0A954ZWH4-F1
#
_entry.id   AF-A0A954ZWH4-F1
#
_cell.length_a   1.000
_cell.length_b   1.000
_cell.length_c   1.000
_cell.angle_alpha   90.00
_cell.angle_beta   90.00
_cell.angle_gamma   90.00
#
_symmetry.space_group_name_H-M   'P 1'
#
loop_
_entity.id
_entity.type
_entity.pdbx_description
1 polymer ?
#
loop_
_entity_poly.entity_id
_entity_poly.type
_entity_poly.pdbx_seq_one_letter_code
_entity_poly.pdbx_strand_id
1 'polypeptide(L)'
;LERLAVLAWDSGAQPVAVLTKADLHGDPAAARLDAMAVAPGIPVHLTAATTGDGLAPLTAYLGVGSTVTLVGSSGAGKSTLVNALAGAEVMRTGAVREHDQRGQHTTTQRQLISLPSGAMLIDNPGIREVQLWANDDALDAAFDDLTTLAEACRFRDCTHHHEPGCAVV
;
A
#
# COMPACT_ATOMS: atom_id res chain seq x y z
N LEU A 1 -5.93 -2.49 0.54
CA LEU A 1 -4.95 -3.41 -0.10
C LEU A 1 -4.95 -3.21 -1.61
N GLU A 2 -6.12 -3.28 -2.26
CA GLU A 2 -6.33 -3.06 -3.72
C GLU A 2 -5.54 -1.87 -4.28
N ARG A 3 -5.72 -0.67 -3.70
CA ARG A 3 -5.02 0.53 -4.18
C ARG A 3 -3.50 0.43 -4.13
N LEU A 4 -2.96 -0.21 -3.09
CA LEU A 4 -1.51 -0.41 -2.95
C LEU A 4 -0.98 -1.44 -3.96
N ALA A 5 -1.78 -2.48 -4.22
CA ALA A 5 -1.48 -3.48 -5.23
C ALA A 5 -1.39 -2.86 -6.64
N VAL A 6 -2.38 -2.04 -7.01
CA VAL A 6 -2.39 -1.32 -8.29
C VAL A 6 -1.16 -0.42 -8.42
N LEU A 7 -0.85 0.39 -7.39
CA LEU A 7 0.31 1.28 -7.41
C LEU A 7 1.64 0.53 -7.52
N ALA A 8 1.78 -0.59 -6.84
CA ALA A 8 2.99 -1.41 -6.94
C ALA A 8 3.17 -1.98 -8.36
N TRP A 9 2.09 -2.49 -8.96
CA TRP A 9 2.14 -2.97 -10.34
C TRP A 9 2.46 -1.87 -11.36
N ASP A 10 1.81 -0.70 -11.23
CA ASP A 10 2.04 0.45 -12.11
C ASP A 10 3.48 0.96 -12.04
N SER A 11 4.11 0.87 -10.86
CA SER A 11 5.53 1.21 -10.69
C SER A 11 6.51 0.23 -11.35
N GLY A 12 6.03 -0.90 -11.87
CA GLY A 12 6.85 -2.00 -12.39
C GLY A 12 7.50 -2.87 -11.30
N ALA A 13 7.20 -2.63 -10.02
CA ALA A 13 7.66 -3.45 -8.92
C ALA A 13 6.84 -4.74 -8.80
N GLN A 14 7.43 -5.79 -8.23
CA GLN A 14 6.70 -7.00 -7.86
C GLN A 14 6.04 -6.81 -6.48
N PRO A 15 4.69 -6.76 -6.39
CA PRO A 15 4.04 -6.62 -5.10
C PRO A 15 4.08 -7.91 -4.28
N VAL A 16 4.19 -7.73 -2.97
CA VAL A 16 4.03 -8.77 -1.95
C VAL A 16 3.20 -8.18 -0.81
N ALA A 17 2.12 -8.84 -0.43
CA ALA A 17 1.29 -8.42 0.68
C ALA A 17 1.82 -9.05 1.98
N VAL A 18 2.11 -8.22 2.98
CA VAL A 18 2.56 -8.67 4.30
C VAL A 18 1.54 -8.20 5.34
N LEU A 19 0.81 -9.14 5.90
CA LEU A 19 -0.13 -8.92 6.99
C LEU A 19 0.64 -9.05 8.31
N THR A 20 0.95 -7.91 8.92
CA THR A 20 1.65 -7.84 10.22
C THR A 20 0.71 -8.06 11.40
N LYS A 21 1.29 -8.34 12.57
CA LYS A 21 0.58 -8.50 13.85
C LYS A 21 -0.39 -9.68 13.84
N ALA A 22 -0.03 -10.76 13.15
CA ALA A 22 -0.84 -11.98 13.10
C ALA A 22 -1.11 -12.56 14.51
N ASP A 23 -0.21 -12.31 15.46
CA ASP A 23 -0.33 -12.65 16.88
C ASP A 23 -1.53 -11.98 17.60
N LEU A 24 -2.06 -10.88 17.06
CA LEU A 24 -3.18 -10.14 17.63
C LEU A 24 -4.54 -10.46 16.99
N HIS A 25 -4.56 -11.29 15.94
CA HIS A 25 -5.78 -11.58 15.20
C HIS A 25 -6.35 -12.95 15.60
N GLY A 26 -7.66 -13.02 15.86
CA GLY A 26 -8.31 -14.26 16.30
C GLY A 26 -8.30 -15.38 15.25
N ASP A 27 -8.32 -15.02 13.97
CA ASP A 27 -8.14 -15.94 12.85
C ASP A 27 -7.29 -15.32 11.75
N PRO A 28 -5.94 -15.42 11.84
CA PRO A 28 -5.04 -14.85 10.83
C PRO A 28 -5.18 -15.55 9.47
N ALA A 29 -5.59 -16.82 9.45
CA ALA A 29 -5.73 -17.59 8.22
C ALA A 29 -6.90 -17.08 7.37
N ALA A 30 -8.04 -16.77 8.00
CA ALA A 30 -9.15 -16.11 7.33
C ALA A 30 -8.75 -14.74 6.74
N ALA A 31 -8.06 -13.90 7.53
CA ALA A 31 -7.58 -12.60 7.04
C ALA A 31 -6.63 -12.72 5.83
N ARG A 32 -5.81 -13.79 5.78
CA ARG A 32 -4.98 -14.09 4.61
C ARG A 32 -5.82 -14.44 3.38
N LEU A 33 -6.86 -15.25 3.54
CA LEU A 33 -7.76 -15.61 2.44
C LEU A 33 -8.49 -14.38 1.89
N ASP A 34 -8.98 -13.50 2.77
CA ASP A 34 -9.62 -12.25 2.36
C ASP A 34 -8.64 -11.37 1.57
N ALA A 35 -7.40 -11.23 2.05
CA ALA A 35 -6.38 -10.47 1.34
C ALA A 35 -6.04 -11.06 -0.05
N MET A 36 -6.01 -12.39 -0.17
CA MET A 36 -5.79 -13.07 -1.45
C MET A 36 -6.96 -12.87 -2.42
N ALA A 37 -8.20 -12.83 -1.92
CA ALA A 37 -9.38 -12.56 -2.74
C ALA A 37 -9.39 -11.12 -3.27
N VAL A 38 -8.95 -10.18 -2.43
CA VAL A 38 -8.89 -8.74 -2.74
C VAL A 38 -7.74 -8.39 -3.70
N ALA A 39 -6.65 -9.15 -3.67
CA ALA A 39 -5.50 -8.93 -4.54
C ALA A 39 -5.01 -10.24 -5.20
N PRO A 40 -5.75 -10.76 -6.20
CA PRO A 40 -5.42 -12.02 -6.85
C PRO A 40 -4.02 -11.98 -7.48
N GLY A 41 -3.28 -13.08 -7.35
CA GLY A 41 -1.93 -13.22 -7.92
C GLY A 41 -0.81 -12.57 -7.09
N ILE A 42 -1.13 -11.85 -6.02
CA ILE A 42 -0.14 -11.28 -5.10
C ILE A 42 0.16 -12.28 -3.98
N PRO A 43 1.44 -12.65 -3.74
CA PRO A 43 1.80 -13.46 -2.58
C PRO A 43 1.41 -12.75 -1.27
N VAL A 44 0.72 -13.47 -0.38
CA VAL A 44 0.29 -12.96 0.93
C VAL A 44 0.97 -13.73 2.06
N HIS A 45 1.70 -13.01 2.92
CA HIS A 45 2.40 -13.54 4.09
C HIS A 45 1.79 -13.02 5.39
N LEU A 46 1.62 -13.91 6.36
CA LEU A 46 1.27 -13.56 7.73
C LEU A 46 2.56 -13.41 8.53
N THR A 47 2.68 -12.34 9.31
CA THR A 47 3.87 -12.08 10.13
C THR A 47 3.52 -11.55 11.51
N ALA A 48 4.32 -11.94 12.50
CA ALA A 48 4.35 -11.33 13.82
C ALA A 48 5.80 -10.92 14.09
N ALA A 49 6.17 -9.69 13.73
CA ALA A 49 7.55 -9.22 13.81
C ALA A 49 8.12 -9.18 15.25
N THR A 50 7.24 -9.16 16.26
CA THR A 50 7.59 -9.23 17.69
C THR A 50 8.05 -10.62 18.12
N THR A 51 7.51 -11.69 17.53
CA THR A 51 7.87 -13.08 17.83
C THR A 51 8.83 -13.67 16.79
N GLY A 52 8.92 -13.04 15.61
CA GLY A 52 9.68 -13.53 14.46
C GLY A 52 8.88 -14.46 13.55
N ASP A 53 7.63 -14.76 13.89
CA ASP A 53 6.82 -15.70 13.12
C ASP A 53 6.52 -15.15 11.71
N GLY A 54 6.65 -16.04 10.73
CA GLY A 54 6.36 -15.72 9.32
C GLY A 54 7.38 -14.83 8.63
N LEU A 55 8.49 -14.47 9.29
CA LEU A 55 9.55 -13.68 8.67
C LEU A 55 10.42 -14.50 7.70
N ALA A 56 10.62 -15.80 7.96
CA ALA A 56 11.49 -16.64 7.14
C ALA A 56 11.08 -16.68 5.64
N PRO A 57 9.79 -16.83 5.28
CA PRO A 57 9.35 -16.73 3.88
C PRO A 57 9.69 -15.41 3.19
N LEU A 58 9.80 -14.30 3.93
CA LEU A 58 10.10 -12.99 3.33
C LEU A 58 11.54 -12.88 2.82
N THR A 59 12.45 -13.74 3.28
CA THR A 59 13.85 -13.76 2.84
C THR A 59 13.98 -14.01 1.34
N ALA A 60 13.02 -14.69 0.72
CA ALA A 60 12.96 -14.92 -0.73
C ALA A 60 12.92 -13.63 -1.56
N TYR A 61 12.45 -12.51 -0.97
CA TYR A 61 12.37 -11.20 -1.62
C TYR A 61 13.55 -10.29 -1.26
N LEU A 62 14.43 -10.73 -0.37
CA LEU A 62 15.48 -9.93 0.25
C LEU A 62 16.87 -10.44 -0.13
N GLY A 63 17.04 -10.89 -1.37
CA GLY A 63 18.32 -11.35 -1.90
C GLY A 63 19.28 -10.21 -2.24
N VAL A 64 20.56 -10.52 -2.39
CA VAL A 64 21.61 -9.57 -2.79
C VAL A 64 21.20 -8.79 -4.05
N GLY A 65 21.34 -7.47 -4.00
CA GLY A 65 21.00 -6.58 -5.13
C GLY A 65 19.50 -6.27 -5.26
N SER A 66 18.64 -6.87 -4.43
CA SER A 66 17.22 -6.52 -4.38
C SER A 66 17.03 -5.18 -3.67
N THR A 67 16.12 -4.35 -4.18
CA THR A 67 15.71 -3.11 -3.53
C THR A 67 14.21 -3.19 -3.24
N VAL A 68 13.83 -3.03 -1.97
CA VAL A 68 12.45 -3.19 -1.50
C VAL A 68 12.00 -1.93 -0.79
N THR A 69 10.73 -1.57 -0.96
CA THR A 69 10.10 -0.49 -0.17
C THR A 69 8.85 -1.04 0.52
N LEU A 70 8.54 -0.51 1.70
CA LEU A 70 7.34 -0.89 2.45
C LEU A 70 6.31 0.22 2.36
N VAL A 71 5.13 -0.12 1.82
CA VAL A 71 4.01 0.80 1.69
C VAL A 71 2.82 0.30 2.51
N GLY A 72 2.16 1.20 3.23
CA GLY A 72 1.02 0.84 4.08
C GLY A 72 0.66 1.95 5.06
N SER A 73 -0.49 1.82 5.71
CA SER A 73 -0.99 2.83 6.67
C SER A 73 -0.04 3.04 7.86
N SER A 74 -0.17 4.20 8.50
CA SER A 74 0.47 4.47 9.79
C SER A 74 0.02 3.42 10.81
N GLY A 75 0.94 2.90 11.62
CA GLY A 75 0.62 1.88 12.63
C GLY A 75 0.50 0.44 12.10
N ALA A 76 0.60 0.20 10.79
CA ALA A 76 0.60 -1.13 10.17
C ALA A 76 1.87 -1.97 10.42
N GLY A 77 2.70 -1.63 11.41
CA GLY A 77 3.86 -2.46 11.79
C GLY A 77 5.10 -2.36 10.89
N LYS A 78 5.15 -1.46 9.89
CA LYS A 78 6.29 -1.33 8.95
C LYS A 78 7.65 -1.17 9.66
N SER A 79 7.78 -0.22 10.58
CA SER A 79 9.07 0.02 11.28
C SER A 79 9.51 -1.16 12.14
N THR A 80 8.56 -1.84 12.80
CA THR A 80 8.83 -3.07 13.55
C THR A 80 9.30 -4.19 12.62
N LEU A 81 8.68 -4.34 11.46
CA LEU A 81 9.09 -5.33 10.45
C LEU A 81 10.50 -5.04 9.92
N VAL A 82 10.83 -3.77 9.62
CA VAL A 82 12.19 -3.40 9.18
C VAL A 82 13.23 -3.75 10.22
N ASN A 83 12.99 -3.41 11.49
CA ASN A 83 13.92 -3.75 12.58
C ASN A 83 14.12 -5.27 12.71
N ALA A 84 13.04 -6.04 12.59
CA ALA A 84 13.10 -7.49 12.66
C ALA A 84 13.89 -8.08 11.47
N LEU A 85 13.69 -7.56 10.25
CA LEU A 85 14.43 -7.98 9.06
C LEU A 85 15.90 -7.54 9.08
N ALA A 86 16.20 -6.38 9.67
CA ALA A 86 17.56 -5.88 9.84
C ALA A 86 18.32 -6.60 10.97
N GLY A 87 17.61 -7.27 11.88
CA GLY A 87 18.20 -7.86 13.09
C GLY A 87 18.73 -6.82 14.08
N ALA A 88 18.36 -5.55 13.92
CA ALA A 88 18.83 -4.43 14.72
C ALA A 88 17.78 -3.30 14.74
N GLU A 89 17.85 -2.43 15.75
CA GLU A 89 17.01 -1.24 15.83
C GLU A 89 17.54 -0.16 14.88
N VAL A 90 17.10 -0.20 13.62
CA VAL A 90 17.47 0.75 12.55
C VAL A 90 16.41 1.85 12.36
N MET A 91 15.18 1.58 12.78
CA MET A 91 14.04 2.50 12.77
C MET A 91 13.53 2.71 14.19
N ARG A 92 13.24 3.97 14.56
CA ARG A 92 12.64 4.26 15.87
C ARG A 92 11.22 3.70 15.93
N THR A 93 10.96 2.79 16.87
CA THR A 93 9.61 2.29 17.17
C THR A 93 9.11 2.89 18.48
N GLY A 94 7.98 3.59 18.47
CA GLY A 94 7.36 4.16 19.67
C GLY A 94 5.92 3.68 19.84
N ALA A 95 5.44 3.61 21.10
CA ALA A 95 4.03 3.35 21.39
C ALA A 95 3.15 4.46 20.81
N VAL A 96 2.07 4.08 20.11
CA VAL A 96 1.05 5.02 19.62
C VAL A 96 0.44 5.69 20.85
N ARG A 97 0.63 7.00 21.02
CA ARG A 97 0.08 7.75 22.17
C ARG A 97 -1.44 7.87 22.04
N GLU A 98 -2.17 7.40 23.05
CA GLU A 98 -3.63 7.26 23.10
C GLU A 98 -4.44 8.57 23.10
N HIS A 99 -3.81 9.74 23.16
CA HIS A 99 -4.54 10.99 23.42
C HIS A 99 -4.90 11.82 22.18
N ASP A 100 -4.37 11.57 20.97
CA ASP A 100 -4.65 12.51 19.86
C ASP A 100 -4.69 11.92 18.44
N GLN A 101 -4.64 10.59 18.25
CA GLN A 101 -4.59 9.89 16.94
C GLN A 101 -3.55 10.44 15.91
N ARG A 102 -2.74 11.42 16.29
CA ARG A 102 -1.69 12.06 15.51
C ARG A 102 -0.36 11.62 16.10
N GLY A 103 0.03 10.41 15.75
CA GLY A 103 1.42 9.99 15.90
C GLY A 103 2.30 10.98 15.13
N GLN A 104 3.06 11.79 15.86
CA GLN A 104 4.04 12.69 15.27
C GLN A 104 5.20 11.83 14.73
N HIS A 105 4.97 11.28 13.53
CA HIS A 105 6.01 10.63 12.74
C HIS A 105 6.90 11.73 12.19
N THR A 106 7.91 12.11 12.97
CA THR A 106 8.96 13.03 12.56
C THR A 106 10.10 12.24 11.91
N THR A 107 9.82 11.55 10.81
CA THR A 107 10.86 11.01 9.94
C THR A 107 10.75 11.80 8.64
N THR A 108 11.55 12.85 8.47
CA THR A 108 11.56 13.73 7.29
C THR A 108 12.58 13.31 6.24
N GLN A 109 13.30 12.20 6.45
CA GLN A 109 14.33 11.71 5.55
C GLN A 109 13.93 10.34 4.97
N ARG A 110 14.00 10.23 3.65
CA ARG A 110 14.06 8.93 2.96
C ARG A 110 15.32 8.23 3.44
N GLN A 111 15.19 7.04 4.02
CA GLN A 111 16.32 6.27 4.52
C GLN A 111 16.50 5.02 3.66
N LEU A 112 17.74 4.77 3.25
CA LEU A 112 18.15 3.51 2.63
C LEU A 112 18.85 2.67 3.71
N ILE A 113 18.31 1.49 3.96
CA ILE A 113 18.79 0.57 5.00
C ILE A 113 19.37 -0.66 4.31
N SER A 114 20.66 -0.90 4.55
CA SER A 114 21.32 -2.12 4.10
C SER A 114 20.97 -3.28 5.03
N LEU A 115 20.36 -4.34 4.51
CA LEU A 115 20.08 -5.54 5.27
C LEU A 115 21.30 -6.48 5.27
N PRO A 116 21.48 -7.33 6.32
CA PRO A 116 22.54 -8.34 6.35
C PRO A 116 22.54 -9.30 5.16
N SER A 117 21.38 -9.47 4.51
CA SER A 117 21.23 -10.29 3.31
C SER A 117 21.80 -9.66 2.03
N GLY A 118 22.21 -8.39 2.07
CA GLY A 118 22.67 -7.63 0.91
C GLY A 118 21.54 -6.96 0.10
N ALA A 119 20.29 -7.07 0.56
CA ALA A 119 19.17 -6.31 0.03
C ALA A 119 19.12 -4.89 0.63
N MET A 120 18.61 -3.94 -0.15
CA MET A 120 18.38 -2.56 0.28
C MET A 120 16.90 -2.34 0.58
N LEU A 121 16.60 -1.73 1.74
CA LEU A 121 15.25 -1.33 2.10
C LEU A 121 15.13 0.19 2.08
N ILE A 122 14.16 0.70 1.32
CA ILE A 122 13.83 2.12 1.26
C ILE A 122 12.64 2.40 2.17
N ASP A 123 12.87 3.16 3.24
CA ASP A 123 11.80 3.76 4.01
C ASP A 123 11.40 5.10 3.38
N ASN A 124 10.16 5.15 2.89
CA ASN A 124 9.56 6.35 2.34
C ASN A 124 8.63 6.95 3.39
N PRO A 125 9.08 7.90 4.22
CA PRO A 125 8.15 8.68 5.01
C PRO A 125 7.29 9.51 4.06
N GLY A 126 5.99 9.22 3.98
CA GLY A 126 5.07 10.11 3.28
C GLY A 126 4.24 9.52 2.15
N ILE A 127 4.14 8.20 1.95
CA ILE A 127 2.92 7.67 1.30
C ILE A 127 1.77 7.74 2.33
N ARG A 128 1.43 8.98 2.73
CA ARG A 128 0.28 9.32 3.56
C ARG A 128 -0.86 9.51 2.56
N GLU A 129 -1.71 8.49 2.47
CA GLU A 129 -2.72 8.33 1.41
C GLU A 129 -2.12 8.33 0.00
N VAL A 130 -2.19 7.15 -0.64
CA VAL A 130 -2.17 7.11 -2.11
C VAL A 130 -3.48 7.74 -2.55
N GLN A 131 -3.51 9.07 -2.67
CA GLN A 131 -4.40 9.69 -3.62
C GLN A 131 -3.83 9.33 -4.98
N LEU A 132 -4.55 8.50 -5.73
CA LEU A 132 -4.29 8.33 -7.15
C LEU A 132 -4.53 9.72 -7.75
N TRP A 133 -3.47 10.50 -7.91
CA TRP A 133 -3.47 11.53 -8.93
C TRP A 133 -3.40 10.72 -10.21
N ALA A 134 -4.56 10.26 -10.68
CA ALA A 134 -4.63 9.82 -12.05
C ALA A 134 -4.09 10.99 -12.86
N ASN A 135 -3.04 10.76 -13.64
CA ASN A 135 -2.66 11.73 -14.66
C ASN A 135 -3.94 12.05 -15.44
N ASP A 136 -4.16 13.32 -15.80
CA ASP A 136 -5.34 13.72 -16.55
C ASP A 136 -5.56 12.80 -17.77
N ASP A 137 -4.47 12.37 -18.42
CA ASP A 137 -4.46 11.39 -19.51
C ASP A 137 -5.05 10.00 -19.15
N ALA A 138 -4.85 9.51 -17.92
CA ALA A 138 -5.37 8.23 -17.45
C ALA A 138 -6.83 8.32 -16.99
N LEU A 139 -7.26 9.50 -16.52
CA LEU A 139 -8.66 9.81 -16.25
C LEU A 139 -9.44 9.93 -17.56
N ASP A 140 -8.89 10.64 -18.54
CA ASP A 140 -9.49 10.81 -19.86
C ASP A 140 -9.63 9.45 -20.58
N ALA A 141 -8.61 8.59 -20.50
CA ALA A 141 -8.67 7.25 -21.10
C ALA A 141 -9.66 6.30 -20.40
N ALA A 142 -9.88 6.43 -19.09
CA ALA A 142 -10.80 5.59 -18.34
C ALA A 142 -12.28 6.00 -18.54
N PHE A 143 -12.51 7.23 -19.00
CA PHE A 143 -13.84 7.82 -19.13
C PHE A 143 -14.13 8.39 -20.53
N ASP A 144 -13.37 7.96 -21.56
CA ASP A 144 -13.53 8.41 -22.95
C ASP A 144 -14.95 8.13 -23.50
N ASP A 145 -15.55 7.03 -23.04
CA ASP A 145 -16.95 6.71 -23.34
C ASP A 145 -17.93 7.71 -22.70
N LEU A 146 -17.63 8.18 -21.48
CA LEU A 146 -18.46 9.16 -20.77
C LEU A 146 -18.30 10.58 -21.32
N THR A 147 -17.10 10.99 -21.73
CA THR A 147 -16.87 12.29 -22.38
C THR A 147 -17.60 12.35 -23.72
N THR A 148 -17.53 11.28 -24.52
CA THR A 148 -18.28 11.17 -25.77
C THR A 148 -19.80 11.22 -25.54
N LEU A 149 -20.31 10.54 -24.52
CA LEU A 149 -21.72 10.60 -24.14
C LEU A 149 -22.12 11.98 -23.61
N ALA A 150 -21.25 12.67 -22.88
CA ALA A 150 -21.50 14.01 -22.37
C ALA A 150 -21.66 15.05 -23.51
N GLU A 151 -20.95 14.89 -24.63
CA GLU A 151 -21.13 15.73 -25.82
C GLU A 151 -22.51 15.55 -26.49
N ALA A 152 -23.13 14.38 -26.31
CA ALA A 152 -24.47 14.08 -26.82
C ALA A 152 -25.60 14.60 -25.90
N CYS A 153 -25.27 15.20 -24.75
CA CYS A 153 -26.27 15.81 -23.88
C CYS A 153 -26.97 16.99 -24.57
N ARG A 154 -28.28 17.08 -24.36
CA ARG A 154 -29.09 18.18 -24.89
C ARG A 154 -28.61 19.57 -24.43
N PHE A 155 -28.02 19.67 -23.25
CA PHE A 155 -27.58 20.91 -22.62
C PHE A 155 -26.06 20.92 -22.44
N ARG A 156 -25.42 22.06 -22.73
CA ARG A 156 -23.95 22.23 -22.64
C ARG A 156 -23.41 22.27 -21.22
N ASP A 157 -24.27 22.56 -20.25
CA ASP A 157 -23.99 22.67 -18.82
C ASP A 157 -24.69 21.54 -18.03
N CYS A 158 -24.94 20.40 -18.68
CA CYS A 158 -25.58 19.25 -18.07
C CYS A 158 -24.74 18.73 -16.89
N THR A 159 -25.36 18.60 -15.71
CA THR A 159 -24.71 18.05 -14.52
C THR A 159 -24.86 16.53 -14.41
N HIS A 160 -25.51 15.90 -15.39
CA HIS A 160 -25.72 14.46 -15.48
C HIS A 160 -26.39 13.83 -14.26
N HIS A 161 -27.38 14.50 -13.67
CA HIS A 161 -28.08 13.99 -12.48
C HIS A 161 -29.57 13.74 -12.70
N HIS A 162 -30.26 14.67 -13.37
CA HIS A 162 -31.73 14.68 -13.44
C HIS A 162 -32.28 15.37 -14.70
N GLU A 163 -31.40 15.83 -15.59
CA GLU A 163 -31.76 16.64 -16.73
C GLU A 163 -32.42 15.81 -17.83
N PRO A 164 -33.58 16.25 -18.37
CA PRO A 164 -34.26 15.55 -19.44
C PRO A 164 -33.47 15.63 -20.75
N GLY A 165 -33.04 14.46 -21.27
CA GLY A 165 -32.18 14.38 -22.44
C GLY A 165 -30.68 14.41 -22.12
N CYS A 166 -30.30 14.03 -20.89
CA CYS A 166 -28.95 13.59 -20.57
C CYS A 166 -28.63 12.31 -21.35
N ALA A 167 -27.45 12.23 -21.95
CA ALA A 167 -26.98 11.04 -22.66
C ALA A 167 -26.07 10.15 -21.78
N VAL A 168 -25.72 10.61 -20.58
CA VAL A 168 -24.87 9.90 -19.61
C VAL A 168 -25.69 9.07 -18.59
N VAL A 169 -26.97 9.38 -18.40
CA VAL A 169 -27.88 8.77 -17.41
C VAL A 169 -29.14 8.23 -18.06
#